data_AF-A0A1R1Y2Y3-F1
#
_entry.id   AF-A0A1R1Y2Y3-F1
#
_cell.length_a   1.000
_cell.length_b   1.000
_cell.length_c   1.000
_cell.angle_alpha   90.00
_cell.angle_beta   90.00
_cell.angle_gamma   90.00
#
_symmetry.space_group_name_H-M   'P 1'
#
loop_
_entity.id
_entity.type
_entity.pdbx_description
1 polymer ?
#
loop_
_entity_poly.entity_id
_entity_poly.type
_entity_poly.pdbx_seq_one_letter_code
_entity_poly.pdbx_strand_id
1 'polypeptide(L)'
;MNNFKHTKIGYWNCQGLSERKWDRGLSAISEAELDILFLAETWFTDHDIHQSHPLFFASSDRILPKPKFGHERAGIICLVSDVIRCQISSAYVTTHTICISINGHDIMAVYFPPSMKVDQVISTPSLE
;
A
#
# COMPACT_ATOMS: atom_id res chain seq x y z
N MET A 1 -25.11 13.00 -18.41
CA MET A 1 -23.93 13.78 -17.93
C MET A 1 -23.01 12.79 -17.26
N ASN A 2 -21.81 12.55 -17.80
CA ASN A 2 -20.83 11.70 -17.14
C ASN A 2 -20.28 12.48 -15.94
N ASN A 3 -20.72 12.14 -14.72
CA ASN A 3 -20.06 12.60 -13.52
C ASN A 3 -18.71 11.89 -13.45
N PHE A 4 -17.66 12.54 -13.91
CA PHE A 4 -16.29 12.09 -13.65
C PHE A 4 -16.05 12.25 -12.14
N LYS A 5 -16.14 11.15 -11.38
CA LYS A 5 -15.65 11.11 -10.01
C LYS A 5 -14.12 11.02 -10.07
N HIS A 6 -13.43 12.00 -9.50
CA HIS A 6 -11.98 11.92 -9.32
C HIS A 6 -11.65 10.81 -8.32
N THR A 7 -10.67 9.95 -8.63
CA THR A 7 -10.14 8.98 -7.66
C THR A 7 -9.31 9.72 -6.62
N LYS A 8 -9.70 9.64 -5.35
CA LYS A 8 -8.97 10.26 -4.23
C LYS A 8 -7.93 9.29 -3.67
N ILE A 9 -6.65 9.60 -3.87
CA ILE A 9 -5.54 8.73 -3.47
C ILE A 9 -4.76 9.40 -2.35
N GLY A 10 -4.60 8.71 -1.22
CA GLY A 10 -3.74 9.13 -0.12
C GLY A 10 -2.44 8.34 -0.07
N TYR A 11 -1.41 8.95 0.49
CA TYR A 11 -0.16 8.30 0.86
C TYR A 11 0.30 8.82 2.23
N TRP A 12 0.62 7.91 3.14
CA TRP A 12 1.07 8.27 4.49
C TRP A 12 2.24 7.39 4.92
N ASN A 13 3.38 8.03 5.22
CA ASN A 13 4.46 7.38 5.94
C ASN A 13 4.13 7.31 7.44
N CYS A 14 3.89 6.10 7.94
CA CYS A 14 3.45 5.85 9.30
C CYS A 14 4.57 5.83 10.32
N GLN A 15 5.81 5.47 9.98
CA GLN A 15 6.89 5.21 10.94
C GLN A 15 6.44 4.25 12.06
N GLY A 16 6.06 3.04 11.66
CA GLY A 16 5.42 2.02 12.49
C GLY A 16 3.91 2.19 12.55
N LEU A 17 3.17 1.18 12.10
CA LEU A 17 1.72 1.19 12.02
C LEU A 17 1.10 0.66 13.33
N SER A 18 1.03 1.50 14.36
CA SER A 18 0.28 1.19 15.59
C SER A 18 -1.23 1.10 15.32
N GLU A 19 -1.98 0.39 16.16
CA GLU A 19 -3.46 0.33 16.13
C GLU A 19 -4.13 1.71 15.96
N ARG A 20 -3.73 2.72 16.73
CA ARG A 20 -4.29 4.08 16.57
C ARG A 20 -4.06 4.70 15.19
N LYS A 21 -2.94 4.39 14.53
CA LYS A 21 -2.65 4.86 13.16
C LYS A 21 -3.43 4.04 12.14
N TRP A 22 -3.59 2.75 12.39
CA TRP A 22 -4.46 1.88 11.61
C TRP A 22 -5.90 2.41 11.57
N ASP A 23 -6.50 2.69 12.73
CA ASP A 23 -7.86 3.25 12.82
C ASP A 23 -7.98 4.57 12.06
N ARG A 24 -6.97 5.45 12.16
CA ARG A 24 -6.91 6.70 11.39
C ARG A 24 -6.86 6.47 9.88
N GLY A 25 -6.15 5.43 9.44
CA GLY A 25 -6.12 5.02 8.03
C GLY A 25 -7.48 4.52 7.56
N LEU A 26 -8.19 3.75 8.38
CA LEU A 26 -9.55 3.29 8.08
C LEU A 26 -10.53 4.48 8.00
N SER A 27 -10.51 5.38 8.98
CA SER A 27 -11.31 6.62 8.95
C SER A 27 -11.02 7.50 7.73
N ALA A 28 -9.79 7.50 7.21
CA ALA A 28 -9.48 8.24 5.99
C ALA A 28 -10.21 7.68 4.76
N ILE A 29 -10.39 6.35 4.68
CA ILE A 29 -11.19 5.72 3.62
C ILE A 29 -12.68 6.00 3.83
N SER A 30 -13.21 5.79 5.04
CA SER A 30 -14.65 5.85 5.31
C SER A 30 -15.21 7.27 5.50
N GLU A 31 -14.47 8.17 6.16
CA GLU A 31 -14.95 9.51 6.54
C GLU A 31 -14.41 10.61 5.61
N ALA A 32 -13.13 10.54 5.24
CA ALA A 32 -12.54 11.47 4.26
C ALA A 32 -12.79 11.02 2.80
N GLU A 33 -13.50 9.89 2.64
CA GLU A 33 -13.87 9.30 1.36
C GLU A 33 -12.66 9.07 0.42
N LEU A 34 -11.51 8.68 0.98
CA LEU A 34 -10.41 8.22 0.15
C LEU A 34 -10.80 6.93 -0.56
N ASP A 35 -10.48 6.88 -1.84
CA ASP A 35 -10.72 5.74 -2.69
C ASP A 35 -9.59 4.70 -2.52
N ILE A 36 -8.35 5.18 -2.32
CA ILE A 36 -7.14 4.39 -2.14
C ILE A 36 -6.25 5.08 -1.10
N LEU A 37 -5.64 4.32 -0.19
CA LEU A 37 -4.65 4.83 0.77
C LEU A 37 -3.45 3.88 0.85
N PHE A 38 -2.26 4.41 0.58
CA PHE A 38 -1.00 3.72 0.81
C PHE A 38 -0.41 4.12 2.16
N LEU A 39 -0.16 3.15 3.02
CA LEU A 39 0.51 3.31 4.31
C LEU A 39 1.93 2.78 4.18
N ALA A 40 2.94 3.64 4.26
CA ALA A 40 4.36 3.30 4.14
C ALA A 40 5.06 3.28 5.51
N GLU A 41 6.22 2.64 5.58
CA GLU A 41 6.93 2.34 6.83
C GLU A 41 6.01 1.72 7.89
N THR A 42 5.21 0.74 7.49
CA THR A 42 4.33 0.05 8.44
C THR A 42 5.11 -0.80 9.43
N TRP A 43 6.36 -1.14 9.10
CA TRP A 43 7.23 -2.08 9.81
C TRP A 43 6.55 -3.42 10.05
N PHE A 44 5.53 -3.72 9.24
CA PHE A 44 4.69 -4.90 9.34
C PHE A 44 4.16 -5.19 10.77
N THR A 45 3.96 -4.12 11.55
CA THR A 45 3.30 -4.20 12.86
C THR A 45 1.90 -4.77 12.66
N ASP A 46 1.53 -5.78 13.45
CA ASP A 46 0.23 -6.45 13.45
C ASP A 46 -0.31 -6.85 12.05
N HIS A 47 0.62 -7.18 11.15
CA HIS A 47 0.31 -7.37 9.73
C HIS A 47 -0.80 -8.38 9.46
N ASP A 48 -0.76 -9.53 10.15
CA ASP A 48 -1.72 -10.61 9.95
C ASP A 48 -3.13 -10.18 10.37
N ILE A 49 -3.23 -9.30 11.38
CA ILE A 49 -4.50 -8.70 11.82
C ILE A 49 -4.99 -7.73 10.73
N HIS A 50 -4.13 -6.83 10.27
CA HIS A 50 -4.48 -5.85 9.23
C HIS A 50 -4.88 -6.51 7.91
N GLN A 51 -4.21 -7.60 7.52
CA GLN A 51 -4.49 -8.36 6.31
C GLN A 51 -5.88 -8.99 6.30
N SER A 52 -6.45 -9.28 7.48
CA SER A 52 -7.81 -9.82 7.60
C SER A 52 -8.92 -8.77 7.38
N HIS A 53 -8.58 -7.49 7.31
CA HIS A 53 -9.57 -6.41 7.21
C HIS A 53 -10.13 -6.27 5.79
N PRO A 54 -11.44 -6.05 5.58
CA PRO A 54 -12.06 -5.95 4.25
C PRO A 54 -11.46 -4.86 3.35
N LEU A 55 -11.00 -3.75 3.92
CA LEU A 55 -10.34 -2.67 3.18
C LEU A 55 -8.90 -2.98 2.78
N PHE A 56 -8.27 -4.01 3.37
CA PHE A 56 -6.91 -4.41 3.00
C PHE A 56 -6.88 -4.99 1.59
N PHE A 57 -6.06 -4.42 0.71
CA PHE A 57 -5.94 -4.89 -0.66
C PHE A 57 -4.65 -5.68 -0.87
N ALA A 58 -3.49 -5.09 -0.56
CA ALA A 58 -2.20 -5.71 -0.77
C ALA A 58 -1.14 -5.14 0.19
N SER A 59 -0.02 -5.84 0.32
CA SER A 59 1.16 -5.36 1.02
C SER A 59 2.44 -5.66 0.26
N SER A 60 3.47 -4.86 0.52
CA SER A 60 4.83 -5.10 0.02
C SER A 60 5.44 -6.37 0.63
N ASP A 61 6.42 -6.96 -0.05
CA ASP A 61 7.15 -8.10 0.50
C ASP A 61 7.97 -7.73 1.74
N ARG A 62 8.03 -8.64 2.72
CA ARG A 62 8.91 -8.50 3.88
C ARG A 62 10.37 -8.70 3.47
N ILE A 63 11.26 -7.91 4.07
CA ILE A 63 12.69 -8.14 3.99
C ILE A 63 13.04 -9.28 4.94
N LEU A 64 13.62 -10.37 4.39
CA LEU A 64 14.09 -11.51 5.16
C LEU A 64 15.62 -11.58 5.18
N PRO A 65 16.23 -12.07 6.27
CA PRO A 65 15.59 -12.49 7.53
C PRO A 65 15.11 -11.29 8.37
N LYS A 66 14.12 -11.54 9.24
CA LYS A 66 13.67 -10.52 10.19
C LYS A 66 14.81 -10.07 11.11
N PRO A 67 14.90 -8.78 11.44
CA PRO A 67 15.91 -8.29 12.38
C PRO A 67 15.71 -8.93 13.76
N LYS A 68 16.82 -9.33 14.41
CA LYS A 68 16.80 -9.87 15.77
C LYS A 68 16.51 -8.79 16.83
N PHE A 69 16.81 -7.53 16.52
CA PHE A 69 16.66 -6.39 17.41
C PHE A 69 16.13 -5.19 16.61
N GLY A 70 15.30 -4.36 17.25
CA GLY A 70 14.65 -3.23 16.60
C GLY A 70 13.42 -3.63 15.79
N HIS A 71 12.86 -2.67 15.06
CA HIS A 71 11.69 -2.89 14.21
C HIS A 71 12.08 -3.47 12.85
N GLU A 72 11.13 -4.12 12.18
CA GLU A 72 11.30 -4.48 10.77
C GLU A 72 11.49 -3.22 9.92
N ARG A 73 12.19 -3.38 8.79
CA ARG A 73 12.41 -2.28 7.84
C ARG A 73 11.35 -2.36 6.74
N ALA A 74 11.00 -1.20 6.18
CA ALA A 74 10.03 -1.06 5.10
C ALA A 74 8.60 -1.44 5.51
N GLY A 75 7.80 -1.90 4.54
CA GLY A 75 6.38 -2.16 4.70
C GLY A 75 5.52 -1.08 4.05
N ILE A 76 4.76 -1.49 3.04
CA ILE A 76 3.68 -0.73 2.44
C ILE A 76 2.41 -1.58 2.59
N ILE A 77 1.32 -0.96 3.00
CA ILE A 77 -0.04 -1.53 2.94
C ILE A 77 -0.88 -0.64 2.03
N CYS A 78 -1.62 -1.27 1.12
CA CYS A 78 -2.62 -0.61 0.29
C CYS A 78 -4.01 -0.91 0.84
N LEU A 79 -4.74 0.15 1.21
CA LEU A 79 -6.16 0.11 1.55
C LEU A 79 -6.97 0.63 0.38
N VAL A 80 -8.08 -0.03 0.07
CA VAL A 80 -8.92 0.30 -1.09
C VAL A 80 -10.38 0.22 -0.69
N SER A 81 -11.17 1.22 -1.09
CA SER A 81 -12.63 1.21 -0.92
C SER A 81 -13.29 0.15 -1.80
N ASP A 82 -14.44 -0.38 -1.39
CA ASP A 82 -15.13 -1.43 -2.14
C ASP A 82 -15.45 -1.03 -3.59
N VAL A 83 -15.74 0.27 -3.81
CA VAL A 83 -16.05 0.82 -5.14
C VAL A 83 -14.85 0.70 -6.09
N ILE A 84 -13.64 0.97 -5.62
CA ILE A 84 -12.43 0.87 -6.44
C ILE A 84 -11.92 -0.55 -6.52
N ARG A 85 -12.10 -1.35 -5.47
CA ARG A 85 -11.64 -2.75 -5.45
C ARG A 85 -12.14 -3.54 -6.66
N CYS A 86 -13.40 -3.34 -7.04
CA CYS A 86 -14.01 -4.00 -8.20
C CYS A 86 -13.47 -3.52 -9.56
N GLN A 87 -12.71 -2.42 -9.60
CA GLN A 87 -12.14 -1.84 -10.82
C GLN A 87 -10.65 -2.16 -10.99
N ILE A 88 -10.01 -2.77 -9.99
CA ILE A 88 -8.61 -3.18 -10.06
C ILE A 88 -8.51 -4.42 -10.96
N SER A 89 -7.77 -4.32 -12.06
CA SER A 89 -7.55 -5.43 -13.00
C SER A 89 -6.35 -6.29 -12.62
N SER A 90 -5.34 -5.69 -11.99
CA SER A 90 -4.09 -6.37 -11.62
C SER A 90 -3.36 -5.61 -10.52
N ALA A 91 -2.51 -6.32 -9.81
CA ALA A 91 -1.59 -5.75 -8.86
C ALA A 91 -0.24 -6.48 -8.93
N TYR A 92 0.83 -5.75 -8.66
CA TYR A 92 2.17 -6.28 -8.49
C TYR A 92 2.81 -5.62 -7.28
N VAL A 93 3.57 -6.39 -6.52
CA VAL A 93 4.22 -5.95 -5.29
C VAL A 93 5.69 -6.35 -5.31
N THR A 94 6.51 -5.50 -4.67
CA THR A 94 7.87 -5.84 -4.25
C THR A 94 8.05 -5.43 -2.81
N THR A 95 9.28 -5.57 -2.30
CA THR A 95 9.69 -5.01 -1.01
C THR A 95 9.41 -3.50 -0.84
N HIS A 96 9.49 -2.71 -1.91
CA HIS A 96 9.45 -1.24 -1.83
C HIS A 96 8.35 -0.60 -2.68
N THR A 97 7.56 -1.42 -3.38
CA THR A 97 6.57 -0.94 -4.33
C THR A 97 5.27 -1.73 -4.20
N ILE A 98 4.15 -1.02 -4.31
CA ILE A 98 2.86 -1.61 -4.69
C ILE A 98 2.40 -0.89 -5.95
N CYS A 99 2.13 -1.65 -7.01
CA CYS A 99 1.50 -1.16 -8.23
C CYS A 99 0.13 -1.79 -8.38
N ILE A 100 -0.88 -0.98 -8.70
CA ILE A 100 -2.24 -1.44 -9.01
C ILE A 100 -2.68 -0.84 -10.34
N SER A 101 -3.32 -1.65 -11.17
CA SER A 101 -3.86 -1.21 -12.45
C SER A 101 -5.38 -1.04 -12.32
N ILE A 102 -5.89 0.15 -12.64
CA ILE A 102 -7.31 0.50 -12.59
C ILE A 102 -7.70 1.15 -13.91
N ASN A 103 -8.71 0.59 -14.59
CA ASN A 103 -9.23 1.12 -15.86
C ASN A 103 -8.13 1.42 -16.91
N GLY A 104 -7.09 0.59 -16.99
CA GLY A 104 -5.97 0.77 -17.93
C GLY A 104 -4.91 1.79 -17.50
N HIS A 105 -4.99 2.31 -16.27
CA HIS A 105 -3.98 3.20 -15.69
C HIS A 105 -3.28 2.52 -14.51
N ASP A 106 -1.95 2.64 -14.46
CA ASP A 106 -1.14 2.14 -13.36
C ASP A 106 -0.93 3.21 -12.28
N ILE A 107 -1.18 2.82 -11.04
CA ILE A 107 -0.92 3.63 -9.84
C ILE A 107 0.14 2.91 -9.03
N MET A 108 1.29 3.56 -8.90
CA MET A 108 2.45 2.99 -8.21
C MET A 108 2.78 3.79 -6.96
N ALA A 109 2.73 3.13 -5.81
CA ALA A 109 3.24 3.64 -4.55
C ALA A 109 4.63 3.06 -4.30
N VAL A 110 5.60 3.95 -4.09
CA VAL A 110 6.99 3.57 -3.82
C VAL A 110 7.39 4.10 -2.46
N TYR A 111 8.03 3.27 -1.65
CA TYR A 111 8.76 3.70 -0.47
C TYR A 111 10.24 3.65 -0.78
N PHE A 112 10.89 4.81 -0.83
CA PHE A 112 12.33 4.93 -1.06
C PHE A 112 13.09 4.92 0.27
N PRO A 113 13.66 3.79 0.73
CA PRO A 113 14.61 3.86 1.83
C PRO A 113 15.83 4.70 1.40
N PRO A 114 16.49 5.41 2.33
CA PRO A 114 17.62 6.29 2.02
C PRO A 114 18.77 5.65 1.23
N SER A 115 18.88 4.32 1.27
CA SER A 115 19.90 3.54 0.57
C SER A 115 19.47 3.02 -0.81
N MET A 116 18.22 3.26 -1.24
CA MET A 116 17.67 2.74 -2.50
C MET A 116 18.20 3.51 -3.70
N LYS A 117 18.49 2.78 -4.78
CA LYS A 117 18.80 3.37 -6.09
C LYS A 117 17.56 3.32 -7.00
N VAL A 118 17.48 4.23 -7.97
CA VAL A 118 16.29 4.41 -8.84
C VAL A 118 15.98 3.17 -9.68
N ASP A 119 17.00 2.43 -10.11
CA ASP A 119 16.88 1.18 -10.85
C ASP A 119 16.17 0.06 -10.06
N GLN A 120 16.06 0.19 -8.74
CA GLN A 120 15.36 -0.77 -7.88
C GLN A 120 13.85 -0.50 -7.76
N VAL A 121 13.35 0.60 -8.33
CA VAL A 121 11.92 0.97 -8.29
C VAL A 121 11.09 0.12 -9.26
N ILE A 122 11.71 -0.29 -10.37
CA ILE A 122 11.09 -0.95 -11.51
C ILE A 122 11.69 -2.36 -11.63
N SER A 123 11.24 -3.28 -10.78
CA SER A 123 11.53 -4.70 -11.01
C SER A 123 10.23 -5.44 -11.28
N THR A 124 9.48 -4.99 -12.30
CA THR A 124 8.35 -5.76 -12.83
C THR A 124 8.87 -7.18 -13.09
N PRO A 125 8.19 -8.26 -12.68
CA PRO A 125 8.52 -9.57 -13.18
C PRO A 125 8.33 -9.47 -14.69
N SER A 126 9.40 -9.62 -15.45
CA SER A 126 9.30 -9.87 -16.88
C SER A 126 8.32 -11.04 -17.03
N LEU A 127 7.18 -10.77 -17.68
CA LEU A 127 6.26 -11.82 -18.10
C LEU A 127 7.08 -12.74 -19.02
N GLU A 128 7.39 -13.94 -18.51
CA GLU A 128 7.79 -15.08 -19.34
C GLU A 128 6.56 -15.67 -20.04
#